data_AF-G2WTJ1-F1
#
_entry.id   AF-G2WTJ1-F1
#
_cell.length_a   1.000
_cell.length_b   1.000
_cell.length_c   1.000
_cell.angle_alpha   90.00
_cell.angle_beta   90.00
_cell.angle_gamma   90.00
#
_symmetry.space_group_name_H-M   'P 1'
#
loop_
_entity.id
_entity.type
_entity.pdbx_description
1 polymer ?
#
loop_
_entity_poly.entity_id
_entity_poly.type
_entity_poly.pdbx_seq_one_letter_code
_entity_poly.pdbx_strand_id
1 'polypeptide(L)'
;MGIGNAINACAHLNNVANARLGLTSLPATKVNLALALALHRAGFIASVHRGGPQPPTPQELAAPPAPATHANAATRRLWLGMKYWNNEPVLRKMTTVTKPKRPIHIKAIDLHRVVRGFASKDGLVKGLQLGECIFLMTDQGMMEGREALSRNMGGIVLCRAR
;
A
#
# COMPACT_ATOMS: atom_id res chain seq x y z
N MET A 1 -17.82 -0.50 1.63
CA MET A 1 -16.75 -0.26 0.62
C MET A 1 -15.69 0.61 1.28
N GLY A 2 -14.50 0.07 1.57
CA GLY A 2 -13.58 0.67 2.55
C GLY A 2 -12.27 -0.10 2.65
N ILE A 3 -11.73 -0.27 3.86
CA ILE A 3 -10.44 -0.92 4.13
C ILE A 3 -10.27 -2.31 3.48
N GLY A 4 -11.39 -3.01 3.22
CA GLY A 4 -11.40 -4.30 2.53
C GLY A 4 -10.74 -4.29 1.14
N ASN A 5 -10.83 -3.18 0.39
CA ASN A 5 -10.16 -3.08 -0.91
C ASN A 5 -8.64 -3.10 -0.79
N ALA A 6 -8.09 -2.40 0.23
CA ALA A 6 -6.67 -2.44 0.51
C ALA A 6 -6.22 -3.81 1.05
N ILE A 7 -7.05 -4.48 1.84
CA ILE A 7 -6.77 -5.84 2.33
C ILE A 7 -6.66 -6.82 1.16
N ASN A 8 -7.62 -6.77 0.23
CA ASN A 8 -7.58 -7.57 -0.99
C ASN A 8 -6.36 -7.22 -1.85
N ALA A 9 -6.02 -5.93 -1.95
CA ALA A 9 -4.81 -5.48 -2.66
C ALA A 9 -3.53 -6.06 -2.05
N CYS A 10 -3.42 -6.12 -0.72
CA CYS A 10 -2.25 -6.73 -0.05
C CYS A 10 -2.10 -8.21 -0.43
N ALA A 11 -3.20 -8.98 -0.40
CA ALA A 11 -3.19 -10.39 -0.79
C ALA A 11 -2.84 -10.57 -2.28
N HIS A 12 -3.43 -9.74 -3.16
CA HIS A 12 -3.13 -9.74 -4.59
C HIS A 12 -1.65 -9.45 -4.86
N LEU A 13 -1.08 -8.43 -4.21
CA LEU A 13 0.33 -8.06 -4.38
C LEU A 13 1.29 -9.17 -3.94
N ASN A 14 0.95 -9.94 -2.90
CA ASN A 14 1.73 -11.14 -2.55
C ASN A 14 1.72 -12.18 -3.67
N ASN A 15 0.55 -12.45 -4.26
CA ASN A 15 0.42 -13.42 -5.34
C ASN A 15 1.22 -12.99 -6.57
N VAL A 16 1.17 -11.69 -6.89
CA VAL A 16 1.93 -11.07 -8.00
C VAL A 16 3.44 -11.19 -7.78
N ALA A 17 3.91 -10.89 -6.56
CA ALA A 17 5.32 -10.99 -6.20
C ALA A 17 5.83 -12.44 -6.30
N ASN A 18 5.03 -13.40 -5.80
CA ASN A 18 5.33 -14.83 -5.89
C ASN A 18 5.36 -15.32 -7.35
N ALA A 19 4.44 -14.83 -8.19
CA ALA A 19 4.37 -15.14 -9.61
C ALA A 19 5.40 -14.38 -10.46
N ARG A 20 6.22 -13.50 -9.86
CA ARG A 20 7.27 -12.71 -10.52
C ARG A 20 6.77 -11.86 -11.70
N LEU A 21 5.54 -11.35 -11.60
CA LEU A 21 4.97 -10.48 -12.64
C LEU A 21 5.55 -9.06 -12.53
N GLY A 22 6.02 -8.51 -13.65
CA GLY A 22 6.57 -7.14 -13.71
C GLY A 22 5.53 -6.04 -13.57
N LEU A 23 4.28 -6.34 -13.91
CA LEU A 23 3.17 -5.39 -13.92
C LEU A 23 1.91 -6.05 -13.38
N THR A 24 1.11 -5.30 -12.63
CA THR A 24 -0.17 -5.80 -12.11
C THR A 24 -1.21 -4.70 -12.08
N SER A 25 -2.49 -5.07 -11.93
CA SER A 25 -3.59 -4.13 -11.85
C SER A 25 -4.43 -4.30 -10.59
N LEU A 26 -4.85 -3.18 -10.01
CA LEU A 26 -5.81 -3.10 -8.91
C LEU A 26 -7.07 -2.33 -9.32
N PRO A 27 -8.22 -2.56 -8.67
CA PRO A 27 -9.40 -1.71 -8.85
C PRO A 27 -9.09 -0.25 -8.52
N ALA A 28 -9.53 0.68 -9.37
CA ALA A 28 -9.28 2.12 -9.21
C ALA A 28 -10.15 2.74 -8.11
N THR A 29 -9.72 2.57 -6.86
CA THR A 29 -10.37 3.18 -5.68
C THR A 29 -9.41 4.13 -4.99
N LYS A 30 -9.94 5.15 -4.29
CA LYS A 30 -9.13 6.13 -3.54
C LYS A 30 -8.20 5.45 -2.52
N VAL A 31 -8.69 4.41 -1.85
CA VAL A 31 -7.93 3.64 -0.85
C VAL A 31 -6.78 2.85 -1.49
N ASN A 32 -7.02 2.17 -2.62
CA ASN A 32 -5.96 1.47 -3.33
C ASN A 32 -4.93 2.44 -3.92
N LEU A 33 -5.37 3.60 -4.42
CA LEU A 33 -4.47 4.64 -4.90
C LEU A 33 -3.59 5.18 -3.75
N ALA A 34 -4.18 5.45 -2.58
CA ALA A 34 -3.42 5.91 -1.42
C ALA A 34 -2.36 4.89 -0.98
N LEU A 35 -2.72 3.60 -0.95
CA LEU A 35 -1.78 2.51 -0.66
C LEU A 35 -0.67 2.41 -1.70
N ALA A 36 -1.03 2.43 -2.99
CA ALA A 36 -0.07 2.38 -4.09
C ALA A 36 0.92 3.55 -4.03
N LEU A 37 0.43 4.77 -3.81
CA LEU A 37 1.29 5.95 -3.68
C LEU A 37 2.20 5.86 -2.45
N ALA A 38 1.70 5.37 -1.31
CA ALA A 38 2.52 5.17 -0.12
C ALA A 38 3.62 4.11 -0.35
N LEU A 39 3.29 3.00 -1.01
CA LEU A 39 4.27 1.96 -1.41
C LEU A 39 5.31 2.50 -2.39
N HIS A 40 4.89 3.36 -3.33
CA HIS A 40 5.78 4.00 -4.29
C HIS A 40 6.75 4.96 -3.60
N ARG A 41 6.25 5.85 -2.73
CA ARG A 41 7.11 6.76 -1.93
C ARG A 41 8.09 6.00 -1.04
N ALA A 42 7.66 4.87 -0.47
CA ALA A 42 8.52 4.00 0.33
C ALA A 42 9.47 3.12 -0.51
N GLY A 43 9.38 3.18 -1.84
CA GLY A 43 10.29 2.50 -2.76
C GLY A 43 9.99 1.04 -3.09
N PHE A 44 8.86 0.48 -2.62
CA PHE A 44 8.51 -0.94 -2.85
C PHE A 44 8.06 -1.26 -4.28
N ILE A 45 7.43 -0.29 -4.95
CA ILE A 45 6.94 -0.42 -6.33
C ILE A 45 7.58 0.63 -7.23
N ALA A 46 7.66 0.34 -8.53
CA ALA A 46 8.35 1.15 -9.54
C ALA A 46 7.51 2.30 -10.07
N SER A 47 6.21 2.08 -10.27
CA SER A 47 5.32 3.05 -10.89
C SER A 47 3.87 2.83 -10.48
N VAL A 48 3.06 3.89 -10.58
CA VAL A 48 1.61 3.88 -10.40
C VAL A 48 0.98 4.65 -11.55
N HIS A 49 0.18 3.96 -12.37
CA HIS A 49 -0.49 4.55 -13.54
C HIS A 49 -1.99 4.26 -13.51
N ARG A 50 -2.83 5.20 -13.94
CA ARG A 50 -4.28 4.99 -14.08
C ARG A 50 -4.59 4.64 -15.52
N GLY A 51 -5.14 3.45 -15.75
CA GLY A 51 -5.45 2.96 -17.10
C GLY A 51 -6.82 2.31 -17.22
N GLY A 52 -7.04 1.66 -18.35
CA GLY A 52 -8.21 0.82 -18.61
C GLY A 52 -8.05 -0.61 -18.08
N PRO A 53 -8.90 -1.54 -18.53
CA PRO A 53 -8.84 -2.94 -18.15
C PRO A 53 -7.62 -3.68 -18.73
N GLN A 54 -7.05 -3.17 -19.82
CA GLN A 54 -5.86 -3.70 -20.46
C GLN A 54 -4.59 -3.01 -19.95
N PRO A 55 -3.45 -3.72 -19.93
CA PRO A 55 -2.17 -3.16 -19.52
C PRO A 55 -1.80 -1.98 -20.44
N PRO A 56 -1.32 -0.85 -19.89
CA PRO A 56 -0.96 0.30 -20.69
C PRO A 56 0.26 -0.02 -21.55
N THR A 57 0.21 0.41 -22.80
CA THR A 57 1.37 0.40 -23.71
C THR A 57 2.45 1.39 -23.23
N PRO A 58 3.71 1.25 -23.67
CA PRO A 58 4.77 2.20 -23.33
C PRO A 58 4.43 3.65 -23.69
N GLN A 59 3.69 3.85 -24.79
CA GLN A 59 3.22 5.17 -25.23
C GLN A 59 2.17 5.75 -24.26
N GLU A 60 1.23 4.93 -23.81
CA GLU A 60 0.21 5.34 -22.83
C GLU A 60 0.81 5.62 -21.45
N LEU A 61 1.87 4.91 -21.05
CA LEU A 61 2.59 5.17 -19.79
C LEU A 61 3.24 6.56 -19.76
N ALA A 62 3.68 7.06 -20.92
CA ALA A 62 4.27 8.39 -21.06
C ALA A 62 3.21 9.50 -21.22
N ALA A 63 1.99 9.16 -21.62
CA ALA A 63 0.90 10.10 -21.81
C ALA A 63 0.16 10.40 -20.49
N PRO A 64 -0.43 11.60 -20.35
CA PRO A 64 -1.33 11.88 -19.24
C PRO A 64 -2.56 10.94 -19.31
N PRO A 65 -3.03 10.41 -18.17
CA PRO A 65 -4.16 9.50 -18.17
C PRO A 65 -5.44 10.21 -18.60
N ALA A 66 -6.24 9.57 -19.44
CA ALA A 66 -7.53 10.10 -19.87
C ALA A 66 -8.41 10.48 -18.65
N PRO A 67 -9.22 11.55 -18.74
CA PRO A 67 -10.00 12.05 -17.61
C PRO A 67 -10.98 10.99 -17.08
N ALA A 68 -11.13 10.94 -15.75
CA ALA A 68 -12.08 10.06 -15.11
C ALA A 68 -13.48 10.67 -15.21
N THR A 69 -14.36 10.02 -15.98
CA THR A 69 -15.76 10.43 -16.18
C THR A 69 -16.69 9.30 -15.77
N HIS A 70 -17.97 9.60 -15.56
CA HIS A 70 -18.97 8.57 -15.22
C HIS A 70 -19.02 7.42 -16.24
N ALA A 71 -18.81 7.71 -17.52
CA ALA A 71 -18.82 6.70 -18.59
C ALA A 71 -17.66 5.70 -18.50
N ASN A 72 -16.51 6.09 -17.94
CA ASN A 72 -15.32 5.22 -17.87
C ASN A 72 -14.97 4.75 -16.46
N ALA A 73 -15.60 5.31 -15.42
CA ALA A 73 -15.25 5.04 -14.02
C ALA A 73 -15.27 3.54 -13.66
N ALA A 74 -16.21 2.76 -14.22
CA ALA A 74 -16.34 1.33 -13.94
C ALA A 74 -15.20 0.48 -14.50
N THR A 75 -14.59 0.89 -15.61
CA THR A 75 -13.53 0.12 -16.30
C THR A 75 -12.12 0.54 -15.90
N ARG A 76 -11.98 1.59 -15.08
CA ARG A 76 -10.66 2.08 -14.64
C ARG A 76 -9.94 1.11 -13.72
N ARG A 77 -8.63 0.99 -13.95
CA ARG A 77 -7.70 0.23 -13.11
C ARG A 77 -6.48 1.07 -12.73
N LEU A 78 -5.84 0.67 -11.64
CA LEU A 78 -4.53 1.16 -11.21
C LEU A 78 -3.49 0.13 -11.61
N TRP A 79 -2.62 0.48 -12.54
CA TRP A 79 -1.49 -0.33 -12.99
C TRP A 79 -0.27 -0.01 -12.13
N LEU A 80 0.29 -1.04 -11.53
CA LEU A 80 1.44 -0.96 -10.63
C LEU A 80 2.63 -1.69 -11.25
N GLY A 81 3.75 -0.99 -11.38
CA GLY A 81 5.03 -1.59 -11.76
C GLY A 81 5.68 -2.24 -10.55
N MET A 82 5.97 -3.54 -10.63
CA MET A 82 6.61 -4.28 -9.55
C MET A 82 8.13 -4.17 -9.66
N LYS A 83 8.83 -4.11 -8.53
CA LYS A 83 10.30 -4.08 -8.48
C LYS A 83 10.87 -5.44 -8.14
N TYR A 84 11.93 -5.82 -8.86
CA TYR A 84 12.71 -7.02 -8.60
C TYR A 84 14.19 -6.64 -8.58
N TRP A 85 14.93 -7.16 -7.60
CA TRP A 85 16.36 -6.95 -7.45
C TRP A 85 17.01 -8.26 -7.07
N ASN A 86 18.14 -8.59 -7.72
CA ASN A 86 18.89 -9.81 -7.44
C ASN A 86 18.03 -11.10 -7.50
N ASN A 87 17.15 -11.20 -8.49
CA ASN A 87 16.17 -12.27 -8.65
C ASN A 87 15.17 -12.45 -7.48
N GLU A 88 14.99 -11.45 -6.63
CA GLU A 88 13.97 -11.43 -5.58
C GLU A 88 13.04 -10.20 -5.72
N PRO A 89 11.74 -10.33 -5.41
CA PRO A 89 10.85 -9.17 -5.36
C PRO A 89 11.29 -8.21 -4.25
N VAL A 90 11.27 -6.90 -4.52
CA VAL A 90 11.50 -5.88 -3.49
C VAL A 90 10.35 -5.84 -2.49
N LEU A 91 9.12 -6.04 -2.98
CA LEU A 91 7.94 -6.27 -2.15
C LEU A 91 7.74 -7.79 -1.98
N ARG A 92 8.43 -8.38 -1.00
CA ARG A 92 8.40 -9.83 -0.72
C ARG A 92 7.11 -10.25 -0.05
N LYS A 93 6.63 -9.47 0.92
CA LYS A 93 5.48 -9.84 1.74
C LYS A 93 4.73 -8.63 2.25
N MET A 94 3.44 -8.61 1.98
CA MET A 94 2.45 -7.73 2.60
C MET A 94 1.59 -8.51 3.59
N THR A 95 1.54 -8.06 4.83
CA THR A 95 0.70 -8.64 5.88
C THR A 95 -0.27 -7.59 6.40
N THR A 96 -1.57 -7.86 6.31
CA THR A 96 -2.60 -6.96 6.85
C THR A 96 -2.68 -7.06 8.37
N VAL A 97 -2.67 -5.92 9.05
CA VAL A 97 -2.78 -5.85 10.52
C VAL A 97 -4.24 -5.68 10.92
N THR A 98 -4.92 -4.70 10.33
CA THR A 98 -6.35 -4.49 10.51
C THR A 98 -7.19 -5.54 9.78
N LYS A 99 -8.36 -5.85 10.34
CA LYS A 99 -9.39 -6.68 9.71
C LYS A 99 -10.65 -5.84 9.49
N PRO A 100 -11.51 -6.13 8.50
CA PRO A 100 -12.70 -5.32 8.23
C PRO A 100 -13.63 -5.20 9.45
N LYS A 101 -13.76 -6.28 10.23
CA LYS A 101 -14.59 -6.31 11.44
C LYS A 101 -13.91 -5.74 12.68
N ARG A 102 -12.59 -5.53 12.66
CA ARG A 102 -11.82 -5.04 13.81
C ARG A 102 -10.69 -4.11 13.35
N PRO A 103 -11.00 -2.81 13.15
CA PRO A 103 -10.01 -1.79 12.87
C PRO A 103 -9.04 -1.61 14.04
N ILE A 104 -7.73 -1.77 13.78
CA ILE A 104 -6.69 -1.56 14.80
C ILE A 104 -6.19 -0.12 14.69
N HIS A 105 -6.41 0.68 15.73
CA HIS A 105 -5.95 2.06 15.84
C HIS A 105 -4.71 2.12 16.72
N ILE A 106 -3.71 2.90 16.30
CA ILE A 106 -2.50 3.15 17.09
C ILE A 106 -2.37 4.64 17.36
N LYS A 107 -2.02 5.00 18.60
CA LYS A 107 -1.69 6.39 18.97
C LYS A 107 -0.25 6.71 18.59
N ALA A 108 0.07 7.98 18.37
CA ALA A 108 1.43 8.41 18.04
C ALA A 108 2.48 7.93 19.06
N ILE A 109 2.14 7.95 20.36
CA ILE A 109 3.03 7.48 21.43
C ILE A 109 3.34 5.97 21.35
N ASP A 110 2.37 5.16 20.94
CA ASP A 110 2.58 3.72 20.75
C ASP A 110 3.29 3.43 19.43
N LEU A 111 3.07 4.27 18.41
CA LEU A 111 3.79 4.19 17.14
C LEU A 111 5.30 4.42 17.32
N HIS A 112 5.71 5.33 18.23
CA HIS A 112 7.12 5.47 18.62
C HIS A 112 7.74 4.15 19.08
N ARG A 113 6.99 3.34 19.84
CA ARG A 113 7.46 2.03 20.33
C ARG A 113 7.59 1.04 19.17
N VAL A 114 6.55 0.97 18.32
CA VAL A 114 6.49 0.05 17.17
C VAL A 114 7.62 0.32 16.17
N VAL A 115 7.87 1.58 15.84
CA VAL A 115 8.94 1.96 14.91
C VAL A 115 10.33 1.60 15.45
N ARG A 116 10.52 1.64 16.77
CA ARG A 116 11.77 1.24 17.45
C ARG A 116 11.92 -0.28 17.64
N GLY A 117 10.97 -1.08 17.15
CA GLY A 117 11.01 -2.54 17.26
C GLY A 117 10.34 -3.12 18.52
N PHE A 118 9.72 -2.29 19.36
CA PHE A 118 8.95 -2.75 20.53
C PHE A 118 7.47 -2.93 20.19
N ALA A 119 6.78 -3.83 20.87
CA ALA A 119 5.33 -3.96 20.69
C ALA A 119 4.58 -2.70 21.21
N SER A 120 3.41 -2.45 20.62
CA SER A 120 2.43 -1.48 21.15
C SER A 120 2.02 -1.85 22.57
N LYS A 121 1.57 -0.87 23.37
CA LYS A 121 1.20 -1.09 24.78
C LYS A 121 0.12 -2.17 24.97
N ASP A 122 -0.81 -2.27 24.01
CA ASP A 122 -1.88 -3.27 23.99
C ASP A 122 -1.47 -4.62 23.37
N GLY A 123 -0.22 -4.74 22.89
CA GLY A 123 0.31 -5.95 22.26
C GLY A 123 -0.29 -6.29 20.89
N LEU A 124 -1.21 -5.47 20.36
CA LEU A 124 -1.89 -5.76 19.10
C LEU A 124 -0.99 -5.57 17.87
N VAL A 125 -0.03 -4.64 17.97
CA VAL A 125 0.92 -4.33 16.90
C VAL A 125 2.33 -4.66 17.36
N LYS A 126 2.92 -5.70 16.77
CA LYS A 126 4.32 -6.06 17.02
C LYS A 126 5.26 -5.01 16.44
N GLY A 127 6.41 -4.83 17.09
CA GLY A 127 7.47 -3.93 16.60
C GLY A 127 7.96 -4.25 15.19
N LEU A 128 8.47 -3.24 14.50
CA LEU A 128 9.07 -3.36 13.17
C LEU A 128 10.40 -4.11 13.23
N GLN A 129 10.63 -4.98 12.25
CA GLN A 129 11.93 -5.61 12.01
C GLN A 129 12.72 -4.85 10.94
N LEU A 130 13.98 -5.23 10.75
CA LEU A 130 14.83 -4.65 9.71
C LEU A 130 14.22 -4.87 8.32
N GLY A 131 14.17 -3.81 7.52
CA GLY A 131 13.59 -3.82 6.17
C GLY A 131 12.06 -3.81 6.13
N GLU A 132 11.38 -3.78 7.28
CA GLU A 132 9.93 -3.70 7.31
C GLU A 132 9.42 -2.25 7.43
N CYS A 133 8.32 -1.99 6.74
CA CYS A 133 7.55 -0.76 6.80
C CYS A 133 6.13 -1.05 7.27
N ILE A 134 5.56 -0.15 8.06
CA ILE A 134 4.15 -0.21 8.47
C ILE A 134 3.40 0.94 7.81
N PHE A 135 2.24 0.67 7.23
CA PHE A 135 1.40 1.67 6.58
C PHE A 135 0.15 1.94 7.41
N LEU A 136 -0.12 3.22 7.64
CA LEU A 136 -1.18 3.73 8.48
C LEU A 136 -2.10 4.61 7.65
N MET A 137 -3.40 4.55 7.92
CA MET A 137 -4.36 5.53 7.45
C MET A 137 -4.54 6.57 8.56
N THR A 138 -4.07 7.80 8.30
CA THR A 138 -4.20 8.94 9.19
C THR A 138 -5.20 9.94 8.61
N ASP A 139 -5.53 10.99 9.35
CA ASP A 139 -6.43 12.05 8.88
C ASP A 139 -5.84 12.84 7.69
N GLN A 140 -4.52 12.79 7.51
CA GLN A 140 -3.79 13.42 6.40
C GLN A 140 -3.49 12.45 5.25
N GLY A 141 -4.08 11.25 5.28
CA GLY A 141 -3.93 10.25 4.24
C GLY A 141 -3.05 9.07 4.64
N MET A 142 -2.67 8.25 3.64
CA MET A 142 -1.88 7.05 3.89
C MET A 142 -0.38 7.35 3.90
N MET A 143 0.28 6.93 4.96
CA MET A 143 1.68 7.21 5.21
C MET A 143 2.38 6.04 5.89
N GLU A 144 3.70 6.00 5.75
CA GLU A 144 4.54 5.01 6.43
C GLU A 144 4.70 5.40 7.92
N GLY A 145 4.98 4.44 8.78
CA GLY A 145 5.06 4.63 10.23
C GLY A 145 6.00 5.73 10.69
N ARG A 146 7.19 5.85 10.10
CA ARG A 146 8.17 6.91 10.40
C ARG A 146 7.72 8.25 9.84
N GLU A 147 7.07 8.26 8.67
CA GLU A 147 6.45 9.47 8.12
C GLU A 147 5.33 10.00 9.06
N ALA A 148 4.42 9.13 9.51
CA ALA A 148 3.38 9.49 10.47
C ALA A 148 3.96 9.95 11.82
N LEU A 149 5.03 9.29 12.28
CA LEU A 149 5.73 9.64 13.50
C LEU A 149 6.36 11.03 13.45
N SER A 150 6.97 11.39 12.31
CA SER A 150 7.58 12.72 12.12
C SER A 150 6.56 13.85 12.26
N ARG A 151 5.28 13.55 12.03
CA ARG A 151 4.16 14.49 12.16
C ARG A 151 3.37 14.29 13.46
N ASN A 152 3.87 13.46 14.38
CA ASN A 152 3.23 13.11 15.64
C ASN A 152 1.77 12.60 15.48
N MET A 153 1.52 11.82 14.43
CA MET A 153 0.18 11.29 14.11
C MET A 153 0.05 9.80 14.41
N GLY A 154 -1.11 9.43 14.94
CA GLY A 154 -1.59 8.05 14.98
C GLY A 154 -2.51 7.74 13.80
N GLY A 155 -3.14 6.57 13.82
CA GLY A 155 -4.11 6.21 12.80
C GLY A 155 -4.48 4.73 12.80
N ILE A 156 -5.19 4.30 11.76
CA ILE A 156 -5.55 2.90 11.56
C ILE A 156 -4.38 2.17 10.92
N VAL A 157 -3.94 1.07 11.53
CA VAL A 157 -2.84 0.25 11.03
C VAL A 157 -3.31 -0.66 9.92
N LEU A 158 -2.98 -0.34 8.67
CA LEU A 158 -3.46 -1.12 7.53
C LEU A 158 -2.66 -2.41 7.37
N CYS A 159 -1.37 -2.28 7.04
CA CYS A 159 -0.54 -3.41 6.66
C CYS A 159 0.94 -3.18 6.98
N ARG A 160 1.70 -4.26 6.95
CA ARG A 160 3.16 -4.30 6.99
C ARG A 160 3.67 -4.78 5.65
N ALA A 161 4.71 -4.14 5.12
CA ALA A 161 5.39 -4.55 3.92
C ALA A 161 6.86 -4.88 4.23
N ARG A 162 7.36 -5.91 3.56
CA ARG A 162 8.75 -6.37 3.57
C ARG A 162 9.16 -6.73 2.15
#